data_AF-A0A957F390-F1
#
_entry.id   AF-A0A957F390-F1
#
_cell.length_a   1.000
_cell.length_b   1.000
_cell.length_c   1.000
_cell.angle_alpha   90.00
_cell.angle_beta   90.00
_cell.angle_gamma   90.00
#
_symmetry.space_group_name_H-M   'P 1'
#
loop_
_entity.id
_entity.type
_entity.pdbx_description
1 polymer ?
#
loop_
_entity_poly.entity_id
_entity_poly.type
_entity_poly.pdbx_seq_one_letter_code
_entity_poly.pdbx_strand_id
1 'polypeptide(L)'
;RVARWVLTPRLTMRPAVVAVPLTITTDAQITLLGNMITLTPGTLTLDVAGDQSCIYVHVFNVDDIEAFREEIKQGFERRILEVWAAWNW
;
A
#
# COMPACT_ATOMS: atom_id res chain seq x y z
N ARG A 1 4.44 -8.73 -14.37
CA ARG A 1 5.33 -8.99 -13.22
C ARG A 1 5.00 -10.34 -12.54
N VAL A 2 3.79 -10.52 -12.02
CA VAL A 2 3.36 -11.75 -11.31
C VAL A 2 3.53 -13.05 -12.13
N ALA A 3 3.09 -13.10 -13.39
CA ALA A 3 3.26 -14.30 -14.22
C ALA A 3 4.73 -14.76 -14.34
N ARG A 4 5.68 -13.81 -14.40
CA ARG A 4 7.12 -14.11 -14.40
C ARG A 4 7.53 -14.77 -13.09
N TRP A 5 7.06 -14.27 -11.96
CA TRP A 5 7.36 -14.85 -10.64
C TRP A 5 6.83 -16.28 -10.52
N VAL A 6 5.60 -16.53 -10.98
CA VAL A 6 4.98 -17.87 -10.97
C VAL A 6 5.77 -18.87 -11.81
N LEU A 7 6.27 -18.45 -12.98
CA LEU A 7 7.01 -19.32 -13.90
C LEU A 7 8.51 -19.44 -13.56
N THR A 8 9.02 -18.71 -12.56
CA THR A 8 10.44 -18.74 -12.19
C THR A 8 10.72 -19.96 -11.29
N PRO A 9 11.52 -20.95 -11.71
CA PRO A 9 11.68 -22.22 -10.98
C PRO A 9 12.30 -22.09 -9.58
N ARG A 10 13.12 -21.06 -9.36
CA ARG A 10 13.72 -20.73 -8.06
C ARG A 10 13.52 -19.25 -7.77
N LEU A 11 12.39 -18.96 -7.15
CA LEU A 11 11.99 -17.60 -6.81
C LEU A 11 12.62 -17.23 -5.45
N THR A 12 13.58 -16.29 -5.47
CA THR A 12 14.12 -15.70 -4.23
C THR A 12 13.40 -14.38 -3.97
N MET A 13 12.71 -14.30 -2.83
CA MET A 13 11.86 -13.18 -2.44
C MET A 13 12.11 -12.83 -0.98
N ARG A 14 11.93 -11.55 -0.63
CA ARG A 14 11.97 -11.04 0.74
C ARG A 14 10.58 -10.51 1.13
N PRO A 15 9.63 -11.40 1.47
CA PRO A 15 8.29 -10.97 1.85
C PRO A 15 8.30 -10.32 3.24
N ALA A 16 7.41 -9.36 3.45
CA ALA A 16 7.22 -8.73 4.75
C ALA A 16 5.77 -8.27 4.95
N VAL A 17 5.37 -8.13 6.21
CA VAL A 17 4.18 -7.35 6.59
C VAL A 17 4.67 -6.02 7.12
N VAL A 18 4.24 -4.93 6.48
CA VAL A 18 4.64 -3.57 6.81
C VAL A 18 3.43 -2.81 7.31
N ALA A 19 3.55 -2.22 8.51
CA ALA A 19 2.63 -1.19 8.97
C ALA A 19 3.00 0.14 8.31
N VAL A 20 2.04 0.75 7.60
CA VAL A 20 2.20 2.04 6.92
C VAL A 20 1.34 3.07 7.65
N PRO A 21 1.95 4.06 8.35
CA PRO A 21 1.21 5.10 9.05
C PRO A 21 0.36 5.94 8.09
N LEU A 22 -0.90 6.16 8.43
CA LEU A 22 -1.86 6.90 7.62
C LEU A 22 -1.90 8.38 8.03
N THR A 23 -2.06 9.23 7.02
CA THR A 23 -2.35 10.67 7.12
C THR A 23 -3.80 10.95 6.74
N ILE A 24 -4.38 10.12 5.86
CA ILE A 24 -5.81 10.15 5.53
C ILE A 24 -6.67 9.61 6.68
N THR A 25 -7.87 10.16 6.86
CA THR A 25 -8.67 9.95 8.08
C THR A 25 -10.10 9.47 7.83
N THR A 26 -10.53 9.37 6.57
CA THR A 26 -11.90 8.92 6.26
C THR A 26 -11.91 7.50 5.71
N ASP A 27 -12.94 6.72 6.06
CA ASP A 27 -13.09 5.33 5.60
C ASP A 27 -13.06 5.20 4.07
N ALA A 28 -13.62 6.17 3.36
CA ALA A 28 -13.62 6.18 1.89
C ALA A 28 -12.20 6.35 1.31
N GLN A 29 -11.40 7.25 1.88
CA GLN A 29 -10.00 7.45 1.48
C GLN A 29 -9.16 6.22 1.80
N ILE A 30 -9.31 5.65 3.00
CA ILE A 30 -8.56 4.47 3.45
C ILE A 30 -8.91 3.26 2.59
N THR A 31 -10.20 3.06 2.29
CA THR A 31 -10.67 2.00 1.38
C THR A 31 -10.08 2.15 -0.01
N LEU A 32 -10.08 3.38 -0.55
CA LEU A 32 -9.48 3.64 -1.86
C LEU A 32 -7.98 3.36 -1.87
N LEU A 33 -7.25 3.79 -0.83
CA LEU A 33 -5.83 3.50 -0.67
C LEU A 33 -5.57 2.01 -0.64
N GLY A 34 -6.31 1.27 0.19
CA GLY A 34 -6.19 -0.18 0.31
C GLY A 34 -6.42 -0.91 -1.02
N ASN A 35 -7.37 -0.44 -1.82
CA ASN A 35 -7.63 -0.99 -3.15
C ASN A 35 -6.49 -0.70 -4.14
N MET A 36 -5.93 0.53 -4.15
CA MET A 36 -4.79 0.85 -5.00
C MET A 36 -3.54 0.04 -4.64
N ILE A 37 -3.30 -0.19 -3.34
CA ILE A 37 -2.22 -1.05 -2.87
C ILE A 37 -2.45 -2.49 -3.34
N THR A 38 -3.64 -3.06 -3.16
CA THR A 38 -3.93 -4.44 -3.57
C THR A 38 -3.83 -4.65 -5.09
N LEU A 39 -4.16 -3.64 -5.89
CA LEU A 39 -4.02 -3.70 -7.35
C LEU A 39 -2.57 -3.56 -7.84
N THR A 40 -1.65 -3.14 -6.97
CA THR A 40 -0.24 -3.06 -7.30
C THR A 40 0.38 -4.47 -7.29
N PRO A 41 0.95 -4.97 -8.40
CA PRO A 41 1.34 -6.38 -8.47
C PRO A 41 2.47 -6.75 -7.48
N GLY A 42 2.19 -7.55 -6.47
CA GLY A 42 3.17 -7.91 -5.43
C GLY A 42 2.97 -7.22 -4.08
N THR A 43 1.84 -6.54 -3.91
CA THR A 43 1.35 -6.04 -2.62
C THR A 43 -0.07 -6.54 -2.38
N LEU A 44 -0.46 -6.60 -1.11
CA LEU A 44 -1.79 -6.97 -0.66
C LEU A 44 -2.10 -6.22 0.62
N THR A 45 -3.22 -5.52 0.67
CA THR A 45 -3.75 -4.94 1.91
C THR A 45 -4.29 -6.05 2.82
N LEU A 46 -3.87 -6.08 4.08
CA LEU A 46 -4.31 -7.07 5.07
C LEU A 46 -5.42 -6.52 5.98
N ASP A 47 -5.15 -5.40 6.64
CA ASP A 47 -6.05 -4.82 7.63
C ASP A 47 -5.73 -3.33 7.89
N VAL A 48 -6.62 -2.63 8.58
CA VAL A 48 -6.43 -1.26 9.08
C VAL A 48 -6.46 -1.33 10.61
N ALA A 49 -5.55 -0.62 11.29
CA ALA A 49 -5.56 -0.54 12.74
C ALA A 49 -6.93 -0.02 13.24
N GLY A 50 -7.39 -0.51 14.40
CA GLY A 50 -8.72 -0.16 14.92
C GLY A 50 -8.91 1.33 15.21
N ASP A 51 -7.82 2.07 15.44
CA ASP A 51 -7.77 3.52 15.61
C ASP A 51 -7.46 4.28 14.29
N GLN A 52 -7.42 3.56 13.17
CA GLN A 52 -7.07 4.04 11.83
C GLN A 52 -5.68 4.69 11.73
N SER A 53 -4.77 4.42 12.67
CA SER A 53 -3.41 5.00 12.68
C SER A 53 -2.50 4.46 11.57
N CYS A 54 -2.73 3.23 11.11
CA CYS A 54 -1.96 2.62 10.05
C CYS A 54 -2.76 1.57 9.26
N ILE A 55 -2.29 1.30 8.04
CA ILE A 55 -2.71 0.16 7.21
C ILE A 55 -1.60 -0.89 7.17
N TYR A 56 -1.97 -2.16 7.33
CA TYR A 56 -1.05 -3.30 7.25
C TYR A 56 -1.02 -3.84 5.83
N VAL A 57 0.17 -3.89 5.24
CA VAL A 57 0.38 -4.31 3.85
C VAL A 57 1.34 -5.49 3.82
N HIS A 58 0.94 -6.58 3.18
CA HIS A 58 1.85 -7.65 2.81
C HIS A 58 2.53 -7.31 1.48
N VAL A 59 3.85 -7.25 1.48
CA VAL A 59 4.67 -7.03 0.28
C VAL A 59 5.46 -8.29 -0.04
N PHE A 60 5.45 -8.68 -1.31
CA PHE A 60 6.01 -9.95 -1.76
C PHE A 60 7.55 -9.91 -1.84
N ASN A 61 8.12 -8.75 -2.13
CA ASN A 61 9.57 -8.52 -2.13
C ASN A 61 9.89 -7.08 -1.72
N VAL A 62 10.58 -6.90 -0.60
CA VAL A 62 11.04 -5.59 -0.14
C VAL A 62 12.47 -5.69 0.39
N ASP A 63 13.31 -4.74 -0.02
CA ASP A 63 14.68 -4.61 0.49
C ASP A 63 14.80 -3.49 1.53
N ASP A 64 13.98 -2.43 1.40
CA ASP A 64 13.92 -1.29 2.31
C ASP A 64 12.45 -0.97 2.66
N ILE A 65 12.13 -1.13 3.94
CA ILE A 65 10.77 -0.93 4.48
C ILE A 65 10.40 0.57 4.49
N GLU A 66 11.34 1.47 4.76
CA GLU A 66 11.06 2.91 4.81
C GLU A 66 10.84 3.46 3.39
N ALA A 67 11.65 3.01 2.43
CA ALA A 67 11.42 3.36 1.03
C ALA A 67 10.03 2.92 0.54
N PHE A 68 9.59 1.71 0.94
CA PHE A 68 8.25 1.21 0.62
C PHE A 68 7.14 2.05 1.27
N ARG A 69 7.31 2.45 2.54
CA ARG A 69 6.38 3.37 3.22
C ARG A 69 6.26 4.69 2.46
N GLU A 70 7.38 5.31 2.12
CA GLU A 70 7.40 6.56 1.38
C GLU A 70 6.79 6.44 -0.02
N GLU A 71 6.96 5.32 -0.71
CA GLU A 71 6.28 5.07 -2.00
C GLU A 71 4.75 5.14 -1.86
N ILE A 72 4.19 4.51 -0.83
CA ILE A 72 2.74 4.55 -0.57
C ILE A 72 2.29 5.97 -0.19
N LYS A 73 3.04 6.64 0.70
CA LYS A 73 2.70 7.98 1.20
C LYS A 73 2.78 9.05 0.10
N GLN A 74 3.91 9.12 -0.60
CA GLN A 74 4.17 10.14 -1.62
C GLN A 74 3.52 9.83 -2.97
N GLY A 75 3.19 8.55 -3.21
CA GLY A 75 2.54 8.06 -4.41
C GLY A 75 1.02 8.10 -4.33
N PHE A 76 0.45 7.16 -3.59
CA PHE A 76 -1.01 6.94 -3.57
C PHE A 76 -1.72 7.87 -2.59
N GLU A 77 -1.27 7.92 -1.33
CA GLU A 77 -1.94 8.69 -0.28
C GLU A 77 -2.00 10.18 -0.63
N ARG A 78 -0.89 10.75 -1.12
CA ARG A 78 -0.84 12.13 -1.60
C ARG A 78 -1.85 12.42 -2.72
N ARG A 79 -1.99 11.53 -3.70
CA ARG A 79 -2.95 11.72 -4.81
C ARG A 79 -4.40 11.67 -4.34
N ILE A 80 -4.70 10.81 -3.35
CA ILE A 80 -6.03 10.78 -2.73
C ILE A 80 -6.33 12.14 -2.08
N LEU A 81 -5.38 12.68 -1.30
CA LEU A 81 -5.53 13.99 -0.68
C LEU A 81 -5.75 15.11 -1.70
N GLU A 82 -4.98 15.11 -2.81
CA GLU A 82 -5.13 16.08 -3.90
C GLU A 82 -6.54 16.02 -4.53
N VAL A 83 -7.05 14.81 -4.81
CA VAL A 83 -8.40 14.64 -5.40
C VAL A 83 -9.50 15.07 -4.42
N TRP A 84 -9.39 14.74 -3.14
CA TRP A 84 -10.38 15.14 -2.14
C TRP A 84 -10.39 16.65 -1.88
N ALA A 85 -9.21 17.28 -1.85
CA ALA A 85 -9.11 18.73 -1.75
C ALA A 85 -9.78 19.40 -2.96
N ALA A 86 -9.58 18.82 -4.15
CA ALA A 86 -10.23 19.22 -5.39
C ALA A 86 -11.68 18.74 -5.53
N TRP A 87 -12.33 18.22 -4.49
CA TRP A 87 -13.76 17.88 -4.51
C TRP A 87 -14.56 18.67 -3.46
N ASN A 88 -13.87 19.26 -2.47
CA ASN A 88 -14.44 20.12 -1.44
C ASN A 88 -14.54 21.61 -1.86
N TRP A 89 -14.70 21.88 -3.16
CA TRP A 89 -15.09 23.19 -3.71
C TRP A 89 -16.47 23.12 -4.35
#